data_AF-A0A815DTF8-F1
#
_entry.id   AF-A0A815DTF8-F1
#
_cell.length_a   1.000
_cell.length_b   1.000
_cell.length_c   1.000
_cell.angle_alpha   90.00
_cell.angle_beta   90.00
_cell.angle_gamma   90.00
#
_symmetry.space_group_name_H-M   'P 1'
#
loop_
_entity.id
_entity.type
_entity.pdbx_description
1 polymer ?
#
loop_
_entity_poly.entity_id
_entity_poly.type
_entity_poly.pdbx_seq_one_letter_code
_entity_poly.pdbx_strand_id
1 'polypeptide(L)'
;MQQFNGTWNFDEKQLEKFLNVSVDKYQQILALGEDKVILSSIIVLVMLKKQYQNDEQLWQPIVDKTNKYLLKHLASKDELNRLIEMITNIL
;
A
#
# COMPACT_ATOMS: atom_id res chain seq x y z
N MET A 1 26.37 -12.96 3.84
CA MET A 1 25.16 -12.36 4.45
C MET A 1 24.71 -11.24 3.53
N GLN A 2 23.54 -11.34 2.89
CA GLN A 2 22.99 -10.22 2.11
C GLN A 2 22.49 -9.16 3.09
N GLN A 3 22.98 -7.92 2.94
CA GLN A 3 22.49 -6.78 3.71
C GLN A 3 21.11 -6.40 3.16
N PHE A 4 20.10 -6.43 4.03
CA PHE A 4 18.78 -5.88 3.74
C PHE A 4 18.93 -4.36 3.57
N ASN A 5 18.91 -3.89 2.33
CA ASN A 5 19.07 -2.50 1.93
C ASN A 5 17.74 -1.71 1.94
N GLY A 6 16.70 -2.26 2.59
CA GLY A 6 15.39 -1.61 2.74
C GLY A 6 14.59 -1.42 1.45
N THR A 7 15.11 -1.91 0.31
CA THR A 7 14.44 -1.81 -0.99
C THR A 7 13.86 -3.17 -1.36
N TRP A 8 12.54 -3.24 -1.43
CA TRP A 8 11.85 -4.44 -1.90
C TRP A 8 11.83 -4.42 -3.42
N ASN A 9 12.67 -5.25 -4.05
CA ASN A 9 12.62 -5.45 -5.50
C ASN A 9 11.66 -6.60 -5.78
N PHE A 10 10.42 -6.27 -6.13
CA PHE A 10 9.46 -7.24 -6.65
C PHE A 10 9.57 -7.29 -8.18
N ASP A 11 9.68 -8.49 -8.74
CA ASP A 11 9.38 -8.68 -10.17
C ASP A 11 7.86 -8.58 -10.41
N GLU A 12 7.47 -8.47 -11.69
CA GLU A 12 6.07 -8.30 -12.10
C GLU A 12 5.16 -9.37 -11.50
N LYS A 13 5.55 -10.64 -11.57
CA LYS A 13 4.74 -11.77 -11.07
C LYS A 13 4.64 -11.76 -9.55
N GLN A 14 5.72 -11.40 -8.86
CA GLN A 14 5.72 -11.24 -7.42
C GLN A 14 4.82 -10.09 -6.98
N LEU A 15 4.82 -8.99 -7.74
CA LEU A 15 3.95 -7.84 -7.50
C LEU A 15 2.49 -8.20 -7.73
N GLU A 16 2.15 -8.90 -8.82
CA GLU A 16 0.78 -9.34 -9.09
C GLU A 16 0.28 -10.34 -8.05
N LYS A 17 1.14 -11.29 -7.66
CA LYS A 17 0.83 -12.25 -6.59
C LYS A 17 0.61 -11.54 -5.26
N PHE A 18 1.44 -10.55 -4.95
CA PHE A 18 1.28 -9.73 -3.75
C PHE A 18 -0.03 -8.96 -3.80
N LEU A 19 -0.27 -8.19 -4.87
CA LEU A 19 -1.44 -7.31 -5.00
C LEU A 19 -2.76 -8.04 -5.30
N ASN A 20 -2.69 -9.30 -5.73
CA ASN A 20 -3.81 -10.08 -6.25
C ASN A 20 -4.58 -9.38 -7.39
N VAL A 21 -3.89 -8.53 -8.15
CA VAL A 21 -4.35 -7.85 -9.37
C VAL A 21 -3.20 -7.76 -10.37
N SER A 22 -3.51 -7.54 -11.65
CA SER A 22 -2.46 -7.36 -12.67
C SER A 22 -1.65 -6.08 -12.46
N VAL A 23 -0.42 -6.05 -12.96
CA VAL A 23 0.42 -4.83 -12.92
C VAL A 23 -0.23 -3.69 -13.70
N ASP A 24 -0.94 -3.98 -14.79
CA ASP A 24 -1.72 -2.96 -15.52
C ASP A 24 -2.77 -2.31 -14.63
N LYS A 25 -3.50 -3.11 -13.84
CA LYS A 25 -4.51 -2.59 -12.91
C LYS A 25 -3.85 -1.80 -11.77
N TYR A 26 -2.69 -2.23 -11.29
CA TYR A 26 -1.88 -1.45 -10.34
C TYR A 26 -1.45 -0.09 -10.92
N GLN A 27 -0.96 -0.07 -12.17
CA GLN A 27 -0.59 1.16 -12.85
C GLN A 27 -1.78 2.10 -13.08
N GLN A 28 -2.96 1.55 -13.38
CA GLN A 28 -4.20 2.33 -13.46
C GLN A 28 -4.56 2.96 -12.11
N ILE A 29 -4.41 2.24 -10.99
CA ILE A 29 -4.62 2.80 -9.65
C ILE A 29 -3.62 3.95 -9.40
N LEU A 30 -2.34 3.75 -9.73
CA LEU A 30 -1.33 4.80 -9.59
C LEU A 30 -1.60 6.03 -10.48
N ALA A 31 -2.34 5.86 -11.59
CA ALA A 31 -2.76 6.96 -12.44
C ALA A 31 -3.94 7.76 -11.87
N LEU A 32 -4.61 7.29 -10.80
CA LEU A 32 -5.73 7.99 -10.15
C LEU A 32 -5.30 9.20 -9.32
N GLY A 33 -4.00 9.37 -9.05
CA GLY A 33 -3.48 10.45 -8.22
C GLY A 33 -2.12 10.90 -8.67
N GLU A 34 -1.78 12.14 -8.32
CA GLU A 34 -0.53 12.78 -8.72
C GLU A 34 0.68 12.22 -7.93
N ASP A 35 0.46 11.81 -6.68
CA ASP A 35 1.50 11.26 -5.81
C ASP A 35 1.45 9.72 -5.78
N LYS A 36 2.30 9.11 -6.60
CA LYS A 36 2.46 7.65 -6.67
C LYS A 36 2.93 7.05 -5.34
N VAL A 37 3.69 7.79 -4.52
CA VAL A 37 4.20 7.30 -3.23
C VAL A 37 3.06 7.18 -2.22
N ILE A 38 2.15 8.15 -2.20
CA ILE A 38 0.92 8.10 -1.38
C ILE A 38 0.08 6.89 -1.79
N LEU A 39 -0.22 6.73 -3.08
CA LEU A 39 -1.06 5.64 -3.55
C LEU A 39 -0.43 4.26 -3.32
N SER A 40 0.86 4.09 -3.62
CA SER A 40 1.58 2.84 -3.32
C SER A 40 1.57 2.53 -1.82
N SER A 41 1.71 3.54 -0.95
CA SER A 41 1.66 3.34 0.50
C SER A 41 0.27 2.86 0.95
N ILE A 42 -0.80 3.44 0.41
CA ILE A 42 -2.18 3.03 0.73
C ILE A 42 -2.47 1.62 0.23
N ILE A 43 -1.99 1.27 -0.96
CA ILE A 43 -2.07 -0.09 -1.50
C ILE A 43 -1.40 -1.08 -0.54
N VAL A 44 -0.17 -0.82 -0.10
CA VAL A 44 0.52 -1.69 0.87
C VAL A 44 -0.25 -1.83 2.18
N LEU A 45 -0.84 -0.74 2.70
CA LEU A 45 -1.70 -0.79 3.90
C LEU A 45 -2.90 -1.72 3.72
N VAL A 46 -3.61 -1.59 2.59
CA VAL A 46 -4.78 -2.43 2.27
C VAL A 46 -4.35 -3.89 2.14
N MET A 47 -3.22 -4.16 1.48
CA MET A 47 -2.70 -5.52 1.31
C MET A 47 -2.31 -6.18 2.63
N LEU A 48 -1.59 -5.45 3.51
CA LEU A 48 -1.22 -5.94 4.83
C LEU A 48 -2.46 -6.36 5.64
N LYS A 49 -3.50 -5.51 5.64
CA LYS A 49 -4.76 -5.80 6.34
C LYS A 49 -5.53 -6.98 5.73
N LYS A 50 -5.57 -7.08 4.39
CA LYS A 50 -6.36 -8.11 3.69
C LYS A 50 -5.70 -9.49 3.74
N GLN A 51 -4.39 -9.56 3.51
CA GLN A 51 -3.67 -10.83 3.37
C GLN A 51 -3.00 -11.32 4.66
N TYR A 52 -2.61 -10.41 5.55
CA TYR A 52 -1.82 -10.73 6.72
C TYR A 52 -2.55 -10.42 8.03
N GLN A 53 -3.89 -10.44 8.02
CA GLN A 53 -4.73 -10.17 9.20
C GLN A 53 -4.33 -10.97 10.46
N ASN A 54 -3.85 -12.21 10.30
CA ASN A 54 -3.43 -13.06 11.42
C ASN A 54 -2.07 -12.68 12.01
N ASP A 55 -1.28 -11.88 11.28
CA ASP A 55 0.07 -11.47 11.64
C ASP A 55 0.12 -9.96 11.99
N GLU A 56 -1.02 -9.38 12.41
CA GLU A 56 -1.18 -7.95 12.67
C GLU A 56 -0.07 -7.36 13.53
N GLN A 57 0.34 -8.08 14.58
CA GLN A 57 1.40 -7.62 15.49
C GLN A 57 2.74 -7.38 14.78
N LEU A 58 3.04 -8.09 13.68
CA LEU A 58 4.29 -7.95 12.94
C LEU A 58 4.31 -6.71 12.05
N TRP A 59 3.16 -6.28 11.55
CA TRP A 59 3.07 -5.15 10.61
C TRP A 59 2.37 -3.91 11.18
N GLN A 60 1.76 -3.98 12.36
CA GLN A 60 1.10 -2.83 13.00
C GLN A 60 2.01 -1.59 13.12
N PRO A 61 3.30 -1.72 13.50
CA PRO A 61 4.20 -0.55 13.53
C PRO A 61 4.43 0.08 12.15
N ILE A 62 4.38 -0.71 11.07
CA ILE A 62 4.49 -0.23 9.69
C ILE A 62 3.23 0.56 9.35
N VAL A 63 2.05 0.05 9.72
CA VAL A 63 0.77 0.72 9.51
C VAL A 63 0.70 2.06 10.24
N ASP A 64 1.11 2.11 11.50
CA ASP A 64 1.11 3.34 12.29
C ASP A 64 2.05 4.41 11.70
N LYS A 65 3.26 4.00 11.32
CA LYS A 65 4.24 4.90 10.68
C LYS A 65 3.74 5.42 9.33
N THR A 66 3.13 4.55 8.54
CA THR A 66 2.59 4.90 7.21
C THR A 66 1.38 5.82 7.35
N ASN A 67 0.44 5.54 8.26
CA ASN A 67 -0.68 6.43 8.55
C ASN A 67 -0.20 7.82 9.00
N LYS A 68 0.82 7.89 9.86
CA LYS A 68 1.42 9.17 10.28
C LYS A 68 2.08 9.92 9.12
N TYR A 69 2.69 9.20 8.18
CA TYR A 69 3.23 9.81 6.95
C TYR A 69 2.10 10.33 6.06
N LEU A 70 1.07 9.53 5.79
CA LEU A 70 -0.05 9.89 4.92
C LEU A 70 -0.84 11.09 5.47
N LEU A 71 -1.12 11.12 6.78
CA LEU A 71 -1.82 12.24 7.41
C LEU A 71 -1.04 13.57 7.37
N LYS A 72 0.26 13.54 7.08
CA LYS A 72 1.07 14.76 6.87
C LYS A 72 1.03 15.27 5.43
N HIS A 73 0.67 14.42 4.48
CA HIS A 73 0.71 14.72 3.04
C HIS A 73 -0.69 14.79 2.41
N LEU A 74 -1.71 14.25 3.09
CA LEU A 74 -3.11 14.37 2.73
C LEU A 74 -3.75 15.54 3.48
N ALA A 75 -4.79 16.12 2.88
CA ALA A 75 -5.51 17.27 3.42
C ALA A 75 -6.29 16.91 4.71
N SER A 76 -6.73 15.66 4.85
CA SER A 76 -7.46 15.21 6.03
C SER A 76 -7.43 13.69 6.25
N LYS A 77 -7.85 13.27 7.45
CA LYS A 77 -8.11 11.85 7.74
C LYS A 77 -9.28 11.29 6.91
N ASP A 78 -10.25 12.12 6.55
CA ASP A 78 -11.38 11.68 5.73
C ASP A 78 -10.94 11.37 4.30
N GLU A 79 -10.01 12.15 3.75
CA GLU A 79 -9.38 11.86 2.47
C GLU A 79 -8.61 10.53 2.50
N LEU A 80 -7.83 10.29 3.56
CA LEU A 80 -7.16 9.00 3.76
C LEU A 80 -8.15 7.84 3.78
N ASN A 81 -9.23 7.96 4.54
CA ASN A 81 -10.26 6.91 4.63
C ASN A 81 -10.92 6.65 3.27
N ARG A 82 -11.25 7.70 2.50
CA ARG A 82 -11.82 7.58 1.15
C ARG A 82 -10.88 6.85 0.20
N LEU A 83 -9.58 7.18 0.22
CA LEU A 83 -8.59 6.52 -0.63
C LEU A 83 -8.39 5.05 -0.24
N ILE A 84 -8.37 4.74 1.07
CA ILE A 84 -8.33 3.35 1.56
C ILE A 84 -9.55 2.57 1.07
N GLU A 85 -10.75 3.13 1.20
CA GLU A 85 -12.00 2.49 0.77
C GLU A 85 -12.01 2.26 -0.76
N MET A 86 -11.64 3.28 -1.53
CA MET A 86 -11.52 3.19 -2.98
C MET A 86 -10.56 2.07 -3.39
N ILE A 87 -9.35 2.03 -2.83
CA ILE A 87 -8.35 1.01 -3.16
C ILE A 87 -8.81 -0.38 -2.72
N THR A 88 -9.46 -0.49 -1.55
CA THR A 88 -10.03 -1.76 -1.06
C THR A 88 -11.11 -2.31 -2.00
N ASN A 89 -11.89 -1.45 -2.66
CA ASN A 89 -12.89 -1.88 -3.64
C ASN A 89 -12.28 -2.32 -4.99
N ILE A 90 -11.05 -1.90 -5.28
CA ILE A 90 -10.36 -2.22 -6.53
C ILE A 90 -9.57 -3.55 -6.41
N LEU A 91 -8.99 -3.81 -5.23
CA LEU A 91 -8.15 -4.96 -4.89
C LEU A 91 -8.93 -6.12 -4.27
#